data_AF-A0A349R0E5-F1
#
_entry.id   AF-A0A349R0E5-F1
#
_cell.length_a   1.000
_cell.length_b   1.000
_cell.length_c   1.000
_cell.angle_alpha   90.00
_cell.angle_beta   90.00
_cell.angle_gamma   90.00
#
_symmetry.space_group_name_H-M   'P 1'
#
loop_
_entity.id
_entity.type
_entity.pdbx_description
1 polymer ?
#
loop_
_entity_poly.entity_id
_entity_poly.type
_entity_poly.pdbx_seq_one_letter_code
_entity_poly.pdbx_strand_id
1 'polypeptide(L)'
;MNHQKLIIADRTFESRLFLGTGKFGSLKEMASSVLASETDMVTMALKRIDAQSAEDDLLDSLRETKVHLLPNTSGARTAKEAVLAAQLAREALETNWVKLEIHPDPKYLLPDPIETLYATEE
;
A
#
# COMPACT_ATOMS: atom_id res chain seq x y z
N MET A 1 0.45 30.56 -5.38
CA MET A 1 1.29 29.71 -4.52
C MET A 1 2.13 28.84 -5.42
N ASN A 2 3.45 28.75 -5.23
CA ASN A 2 4.26 27.78 -5.97
C ASN A 2 3.83 26.38 -5.54
N HIS A 3 3.06 25.68 -6.37
CA HIS A 3 2.73 24.27 -6.16
C HIS A 3 3.98 23.45 -6.47
N GLN A 4 4.86 23.33 -5.48
CA GLN A 4 5.98 22.41 -5.58
C GLN A 4 5.42 21.00 -5.52
N LYS A 5 5.63 20.24 -6.60
CA LYS A 5 5.24 18.83 -6.67
C LYS A 5 5.99 18.02 -5.62
N LEU A 6 5.38 16.95 -5.13
CA LEU A 6 6.03 15.99 -4.24
C LEU A 6 6.82 14.99 -5.09
N ILE A 7 8.08 14.76 -4.76
CA ILE A 7 8.92 13.76 -5.43
C ILE A 7 9.33 12.74 -4.39
N ILE A 8 9.03 11.46 -4.64
CA ILE A 8 9.49 10.33 -3.83
C ILE A 8 10.15 9.35 -4.80
N ALA A 9 11.40 8.98 -4.52
CA ALA A 9 12.25 8.18 -5.42
C ALA A 9 12.15 8.63 -6.90
N ASP A 10 11.69 7.76 -7.78
CA ASP A 10 11.58 7.95 -9.23
C ASP A 10 10.21 8.52 -9.69
N ARG A 11 9.32 8.91 -8.76
CA ARG A 11 7.96 9.37 -9.07
C ARG A 11 7.69 10.79 -8.59
N THR A 12 6.87 11.49 -9.36
CA THR A 12 6.36 12.84 -9.05
C THR A 12 4.86 12.78 -8.83
N PHE A 13 4.38 13.41 -7.77
CA PHE A 13 2.98 13.46 -7.35
C PHE A 13 2.53 14.92 -7.32
N GLU A 14 1.38 15.18 -7.93
CA GLU A 14 0.65 16.45 -7.80
C GLU A 14 -0.02 16.52 -6.43
N SER A 15 -0.65 15.42 -6.02
CA SER A 15 -1.34 15.29 -4.75
C SER A 15 -0.40 14.86 -3.63
N ARG A 16 -0.56 15.51 -2.47
CA ARG A 16 0.13 15.16 -1.22
C ARG A 16 -0.75 14.32 -0.28
N LEU A 17 -1.95 13.99 -0.73
CA LEU A 17 -2.86 13.11 -0.02
C LEU A 17 -2.68 11.69 -0.57
N PHE A 18 -2.37 10.75 0.30
CA PHE A 18 -2.33 9.32 -0.02
C PHE A 18 -3.44 8.61 0.75
N LEU A 19 -4.12 7.68 0.09
CA LEU A 19 -5.22 6.93 0.69
C LEU A 19 -4.84 5.46 0.92
N GLY A 20 -5.59 4.80 1.81
CA GLY A 20 -5.56 3.34 1.93
C GLY A 20 -6.87 2.73 1.43
N THR A 21 -6.87 1.44 1.10
CA THR A 21 -8.07 0.69 0.65
C THR A 21 -8.83 0.00 1.80
N GLY A 22 -8.44 0.25 3.05
CA GLY A 22 -9.07 -0.35 4.22
C GLY A 22 -10.35 0.37 4.63
N LYS A 23 -11.26 -0.36 5.32
CA LYS A 23 -12.41 0.17 6.08
C LYS A 23 -13.56 0.82 5.28
N PHE A 24 -13.56 0.79 3.95
CA PHE A 24 -14.72 1.19 3.15
C PHE A 24 -15.86 0.17 3.27
N GLY A 25 -17.11 0.63 3.19
CA GLY A 25 -18.30 -0.23 3.24
C GLY A 25 -18.52 -1.03 1.95
N SER A 26 -17.95 -0.58 0.82
CA SER A 26 -17.98 -1.28 -0.46
C SER A 26 -16.84 -0.84 -1.39
N LEU A 27 -16.53 -1.63 -2.43
CA LEU A 27 -15.56 -1.26 -3.46
C LEU A 27 -15.97 -0.01 -4.24
N LYS A 28 -17.27 0.15 -4.52
CA LYS A 28 -17.82 1.34 -5.20
C LYS A 28 -17.58 2.62 -4.40
N GLU A 29 -17.79 2.57 -3.09
CA GLU A 29 -17.54 3.70 -2.19
C GLU A 29 -16.04 4.04 -2.11
N MET A 30 -15.18 3.02 -2.05
CA MET A 30 -13.73 3.18 -2.11
C MET A 30 -13.31 3.87 -3.41
N ALA A 31 -13.70 3.33 -4.58
CA ALA A 31 -13.34 3.89 -5.88
C ALA A 31 -13.83 5.34 -6.04
N SER A 32 -15.07 5.62 -5.61
CA SER A 32 -15.63 6.98 -5.64
C SER A 32 -14.82 7.94 -4.75
N SER A 33 -14.37 7.48 -3.58
CA SER A 33 -13.55 8.27 -2.66
C SER A 33 -12.16 8.54 -3.22
N VAL A 34 -11.53 7.55 -3.86
CA VAL A 34 -10.24 7.70 -4.53
C VAL A 34 -10.34 8.76 -5.63
N LEU A 35 -11.33 8.66 -6.52
CA LEU A 35 -11.55 9.62 -7.59
C LEU A 35 -11.81 11.04 -7.06
N ALA A 36 -12.68 11.17 -6.05
CA ALA A 36 -13.01 12.48 -5.47
C ALA A 36 -11.84 13.13 -4.72
N SER A 37 -10.91 12.33 -4.20
CA SER A 37 -9.75 12.82 -3.46
C SER A 37 -8.62 13.35 -4.35
N GLU A 38 -8.65 13.03 -5.66
CA GLU A 38 -7.56 13.30 -6.60
C GLU A 38 -6.21 12.80 -6.07
N THR A 39 -6.21 11.70 -5.30
CA THR A 39 -4.97 11.09 -4.81
C THR A 39 -4.20 10.47 -5.95
N ASP A 40 -2.88 10.62 -5.95
CA ASP A 40 -2.01 9.97 -6.92
C ASP A 40 -1.54 8.58 -6.43
N MET A 41 -1.77 8.23 -5.16
CA MET A 41 -1.27 6.97 -4.59
C MET A 41 -2.22 6.36 -3.56
N VAL A 42 -2.46 5.07 -3.72
CA VAL A 42 -3.32 4.27 -2.85
C VAL A 42 -2.55 3.06 -2.31
N THR A 43 -2.59 2.87 -0.99
CA THR A 43 -1.94 1.73 -0.32
C THR A 43 -2.86 0.53 -0.22
N MET A 44 -2.33 -0.69 -0.41
CA MET A 44 -3.09 -1.93 -0.26
C MET A 44 -2.32 -2.98 0.53
N ALA A 45 -3.04 -3.73 1.39
CA ALA A 45 -2.43 -4.77 2.21
C ALA A 45 -2.23 -6.07 1.42
N LEU A 46 -1.04 -6.66 1.56
CA LEU A 46 -0.65 -7.87 0.84
C LEU A 46 -1.43 -9.13 1.23
N LYS A 47 -1.96 -9.20 2.45
CA LYS A 47 -2.85 -10.29 2.89
C LYS A 47 -4.14 -10.44 2.06
N ARG A 48 -4.46 -9.47 1.21
CA ARG A 48 -5.61 -9.54 0.31
C ARG A 48 -5.28 -10.11 -1.08
N ILE A 49 -4.02 -10.47 -1.32
CA ILE A 49 -3.53 -11.07 -2.57
C ILE A 49 -3.68 -12.60 -2.50
N ASP A 50 -4.89 -13.08 -2.25
CA ASP A 50 -5.24 -14.50 -2.36
C ASP A 50 -6.15 -14.67 -3.60
N ALA A 51 -5.60 -15.36 -4.61
CA ALA A 51 -6.01 -15.36 -6.01
C ALA A 51 -7.33 -16.10 -6.35
N GLN A 52 -8.34 -16.07 -5.47
CA GLN A 52 -9.65 -16.69 -5.74
C GLN A 52 -10.78 -15.70 -5.52
N SER A 53 -11.11 -14.94 -6.57
CA SER A 53 -12.31 -14.13 -6.84
C SER A 53 -12.43 -12.70 -6.27
N ALA A 54 -12.06 -12.42 -5.02
CA ALA A 54 -12.27 -11.07 -4.45
C ALA A 54 -11.17 -10.04 -4.80
N GLU A 55 -10.04 -10.50 -5.30
CA GLU A 55 -8.86 -9.68 -5.59
C GLU A 55 -8.96 -8.95 -6.94
N ASP A 56 -9.44 -9.65 -7.97
CA ASP A 56 -9.67 -9.09 -9.31
C ASP A 56 -10.62 -7.88 -9.22
N ASP A 57 -11.69 -7.98 -8.43
CA ASP A 57 -12.64 -6.88 -8.25
C ASP A 57 -12.01 -5.62 -7.64
N LEU A 58 -11.07 -5.77 -6.70
CA LEU A 58 -10.37 -4.65 -6.07
C LEU A 58 -9.38 -4.01 -7.05
N LEU A 59 -8.56 -4.82 -7.70
CA LEU A 59 -7.58 -4.36 -8.67
C LEU A 59 -8.26 -3.71 -9.88
N ASP A 60 -9.35 -4.29 -10.36
CA ASP A 60 -10.14 -3.73 -11.46
C ASP A 60 -10.80 -2.41 -11.06
N SER A 61 -11.39 -2.33 -9.86
CA SER A 61 -11.94 -1.07 -9.33
C SER A 61 -10.88 0.04 -9.23
N LEU A 62 -9.62 -0.31 -8.93
CA LEU A 62 -8.53 0.66 -8.81
C LEU A 62 -7.86 0.97 -10.16
N ARG A 63 -7.83 0.03 -11.11
CA ARG A 63 -7.32 0.24 -12.48
C ARG A 63 -8.05 1.38 -13.18
N GLU A 64 -9.35 1.54 -12.92
CA GLU A 64 -10.15 2.65 -13.44
C GLU A 64 -9.70 4.03 -12.92
N THR A 65 -9.06 4.08 -11.74
CA THR A 65 -8.65 5.33 -11.08
C THR A 65 -7.28 5.85 -11.50
N LYS A 66 -6.47 5.04 -12.23
CA LYS A 66 -5.10 5.37 -12.69
C LYS A 66 -4.10 5.77 -11.59
N VAL A 67 -4.43 5.53 -10.32
CA VAL A 67 -3.55 5.84 -9.19
C VAL A 67 -2.40 4.86 -9.07
N HIS A 68 -1.30 5.28 -8.47
CA HIS A 68 -0.19 4.39 -8.13
C HIS A 68 -0.57 3.49 -6.95
N LEU A 69 -0.42 2.17 -7.12
CA LEU A 69 -0.62 1.21 -6.05
C LEU A 69 0.67 1.06 -5.24
N LEU A 70 0.55 1.20 -3.92
CA LEU A 70 1.64 0.99 -2.98
C LEU A 70 1.33 -0.23 -2.08
N PRO A 71 1.92 -1.41 -2.34
CA PRO A 71 1.73 -2.55 -1.45
C PRO A 71 2.31 -2.25 -0.06
N ASN A 72 1.69 -2.80 0.99
CA ASN A 72 2.17 -2.69 2.35
C ASN A 72 2.27 -4.05 3.05
N THR A 73 3.20 -4.18 3.98
CA THR A 73 3.45 -5.43 4.72
C THR A 73 2.53 -5.59 5.95
N SER A 74 1.35 -4.98 5.93
CA SER A 74 0.44 -4.99 7.08
C SER A 74 0.12 -6.41 7.52
N GLY A 75 0.28 -6.65 8.82
CA GLY A 75 0.13 -7.96 9.44
C GLY A 75 1.43 -8.75 9.60
N ALA A 76 2.56 -8.26 9.07
CA ALA A 76 3.89 -8.76 9.42
C ALA A 76 4.24 -8.38 10.86
N ARG A 77 4.86 -9.32 11.58
CA ARG A 77 5.31 -9.15 12.97
C ARG A 77 6.83 -9.16 13.12
N THR A 78 7.53 -9.60 12.08
CA THR A 78 8.99 -9.69 12.04
C THR A 78 9.52 -9.18 10.70
N ALA A 79 10.81 -8.85 10.67
CA ALA A 79 11.53 -8.42 9.47
C ALA A 79 11.42 -9.47 8.37
N LYS A 80 11.62 -10.75 8.72
CA LYS A 80 11.55 -11.87 7.78
C LYS A 80 10.17 -11.98 7.11
N GLU A 81 9.09 -11.83 7.88
CA GLU A 81 7.73 -11.83 7.33
C GLU A 81 7.49 -10.63 6.40
N ALA A 82 7.98 -9.46 6.78
CA ALA A 82 7.82 -8.24 5.99
C ALA A 82 8.61 -8.31 4.67
N VAL A 83 9.85 -8.78 4.70
CA VAL A 83 10.70 -8.97 3.50
C VAL A 83 10.07 -10.00 2.57
N LEU A 84 9.59 -11.14 3.09
CA LEU A 84 8.89 -12.14 2.28
C LEU A 84 7.64 -11.54 1.61
N ALA A 85 6.83 -10.79 2.36
CA ALA A 85 5.65 -10.14 1.81
C ALA A 85 6.04 -9.12 0.72
N ALA A 86 7.07 -8.30 0.95
CA ALA A 86 7.57 -7.34 -0.05
C ALA A 86 8.08 -8.03 -1.32
N GLN A 87 8.76 -9.17 -1.22
CA GLN A 87 9.19 -9.96 -2.38
C GLN A 87 8.00 -10.49 -3.17
N LEU A 88 6.99 -11.07 -2.49
CA LEU A 88 5.76 -11.52 -3.15
C LEU A 88 5.03 -10.37 -3.84
N ALA A 89 4.95 -9.20 -3.19
CA ALA A 89 4.36 -7.99 -3.74
C ALA A 89 5.05 -7.54 -5.03
N ARG A 90 6.39 -7.59 -5.05
CA ARG A 90 7.19 -7.20 -6.20
C ARG A 90 6.88 -8.07 -7.39
N GLU A 91 6.79 -9.38 -7.20
CA GLU A 91 6.47 -10.31 -8.29
C GLU A 91 5.01 -10.17 -8.76
N ALA A 92 4.06 -9.94 -7.83
CA ALA A 92 2.63 -9.86 -8.15
C ALA A 92 2.22 -8.53 -8.82
N LEU A 93 2.83 -7.42 -8.40
CA LEU A 93 2.46 -6.06 -8.83
C LEU A 93 3.53 -5.38 -9.70
N GLU A 94 4.61 -6.10 -10.02
CA GLU A 94 5.74 -5.61 -10.83
C GLU A 94 6.28 -4.26 -10.32
N THR A 95 6.40 -4.11 -9.00
CA THR A 95 6.78 -2.86 -8.34
C THR A 95 7.93 -3.02 -7.37
N ASN A 96 8.86 -2.07 -7.36
CA ASN A 96 9.95 -1.99 -6.37
C ASN A 96 9.58 -1.14 -5.14
N TRP A 97 8.36 -0.60 -5.09
CA TRP A 97 7.91 0.23 -3.99
C TRP A 97 7.11 -0.59 -2.98
N VAL A 98 7.40 -0.40 -1.69
CA VAL A 98 6.67 -1.01 -0.58
C VAL A 98 6.53 -0.04 0.58
N LYS A 99 5.36 -0.01 1.22
CA LYS A 99 5.15 0.62 2.51
C LYS A 99 5.43 -0.41 3.60
N LEU A 100 6.64 -0.35 4.15
CA LEU A 100 7.06 -1.24 5.22
C LEU A 100 6.29 -0.94 6.51
N GLU A 101 5.67 -1.97 7.05
CA GLU A 101 4.85 -1.96 8.25
C GLU A 101 5.09 -3.25 9.04
N ILE A 102 5.62 -3.14 10.26
CA ILE A 102 5.87 -4.30 11.13
C ILE A 102 5.26 -4.03 12.50
N HIS A 103 4.20 -4.76 12.84
CA HIS A 103 3.41 -4.55 14.06
C HIS A 103 3.32 -5.87 14.86
N PRO A 104 4.22 -6.12 15.84
CA PRO A 104 4.19 -7.35 16.62
C PRO A 104 2.89 -7.51 17.42
N ASP A 105 2.39 -6.41 17.99
CA ASP A 105 1.11 -6.38 18.72
C ASP A 105 -0.03 -5.82 17.86
N PRO A 106 -0.97 -6.67 17.40
CA PRO A 106 -2.11 -6.24 16.59
C PRO A 106 -3.12 -5.38 17.36
N LYS A 107 -3.06 -5.30 18.70
CA LYS A 107 -3.96 -4.49 19.51
C LYS A 107 -3.69 -2.99 19.37
N TYR A 108 -2.42 -2.62 19.38
CA TYR A 108 -2.01 -1.20 19.38
C TYR A 108 -1.44 -0.75 18.04
N LEU A 109 -1.00 -1.68 17.19
CA LEU A 109 -0.41 -1.37 15.87
C LEU A 109 0.77 -0.40 15.96
N LEU A 110 1.56 -0.49 17.04
CA LEU A 110 2.82 0.24 17.13
C LEU A 110 3.89 -0.49 16.32
N PRO A 111 4.72 0.24 15.56
CA PRO A 111 5.80 -0.37 14.81
C PRO A 111 6.90 -0.87 15.75
N ASP A 112 7.51 -1.99 15.41
CA ASP A 112 8.78 -2.41 16.03
C ASP A 112 9.95 -1.72 15.32
N PRO A 113 10.67 -0.79 15.99
CA PRO A 113 11.74 -0.05 15.32
C PRO A 113 12.95 -0.92 14.97
N ILE A 114 13.20 -2.00 15.73
CA ILE A 114 14.35 -2.89 15.52
C ILE A 114 14.08 -3.79 14.33
N GLU A 115 12.92 -4.46 14.33
CA GLU A 115 12.53 -5.31 13.19
C GLU A 115 12.35 -4.48 11.92
N THR A 116 11.86 -3.24 12.03
CA THR A 116 11.75 -2.33 10.87
C THR A 116 13.12 -2.00 10.30
N LEU A 117 14.11 -1.71 11.15
CA LEU A 117 15.48 -1.46 10.69
C LEU A 117 16.06 -2.69 9.99
N TYR A 118 15.97 -3.87 10.60
CA TYR A 118 16.50 -5.10 10.00
C TYR A 118 15.86 -5.42 8.66
N ALA A 119 14.56 -5.18 8.48
CA ALA A 119 13.89 -5.38 7.20
C ALA A 119 14.39 -4.44 6.09
N THR A 120 14.98 -3.28 6.44
CA THR A 120 15.53 -2.32 5.46
C THR A 120 16.99 -2.56 5.11
N GLU A 121 17.67 -3.47 5.80
CA GLU A 121 19.08 -3.83 5.53
C GLU A 121 19.22 -4.96 4.50
N GLU A 122 18.12 -5.66 4.18
CA GLU A 122 18.01 -6.75 3.20
C GLU A 122 17.64 -6.26 1.80
#